data_AF-A0A7V9G0I6-F1
#
_entry.id   AF-A0A7V9G0I6-F1
#
_cell.length_a   1.000
_cell.length_b   1.000
_cell.length_c   1.000
_cell.angle_alpha   90.00
_cell.angle_beta   90.00
_cell.angle_gamma   90.00
#
_symmetry.space_group_name_H-M   'P 1'
#
loop_
_entity.id
_entity.type
_entity.pdbx_description
1 polymer ?
#
loop_
_entity_poly.entity_id
_entity_poly.type
_entity_poly.pdbx_seq_one_letter_code
_entity_poly.pdbx_strand_id
1 'polypeptide(L)'
;AALWKQACDGGDPVGCRYLGVAYLEGRGLPEGTAAAAVWLEMACTHGDGPGCRLLAGLHAAGTGVPRDDARAKELLARACEKGDPTACSAAPAPPAVPVK
;
A
#
# COMPACT_ATOMS: atom_id res chain seq x y z
N ALA A 1 16.97 -2.17 -5.47
CA ALA A 1 16.11 -3.37 -5.40
C ALA A 1 16.51 -4.33 -4.28
N ALA A 2 17.75 -4.85 -4.26
CA ALA A 2 18.16 -5.90 -3.32
C ALA A 2 18.01 -5.52 -1.82
N LEU A 3 18.40 -4.29 -1.44
CA LEU A 3 18.28 -3.82 -0.05
C LEU A 3 16.83 -3.71 0.44
N TRP A 4 15.91 -3.24 -0.40
CA TRP A 4 14.50 -3.11 -0.01
C TRP A 4 13.81 -4.47 0.11
N LYS A 5 14.18 -5.43 -0.74
CA LYS A 5 13.70 -6.81 -0.63
C LYS A 5 14.15 -7.43 0.69
N GLN A 6 15.42 -7.29 1.04
CA GLN A 6 15.95 -7.81 2.29
C GLN A 6 15.31 -7.16 3.52
N ALA A 7 15.02 -5.85 3.46
CA ALA A 7 14.27 -5.17 4.51
C ALA A 7 12.83 -5.70 4.63
N CYS A 8 12.14 -5.88 3.51
CA CYS A 8 10.78 -6.43 3.47
C CYS A 8 10.72 -7.88 3.99
N ASP A 9 11.65 -8.74 3.56
CA ASP A 9 11.80 -10.12 4.06
C ASP A 9 12.13 -10.15 5.57
N GLY A 10 12.79 -9.10 6.08
CA GLY A 10 13.04 -8.88 7.51
C GLY A 10 11.83 -8.35 8.30
N GLY A 11 10.67 -8.17 7.66
CA GLY A 11 9.44 -7.66 8.28
C GLY A 11 9.37 -6.12 8.36
N ASP A 12 10.30 -5.40 7.73
CA ASP A 12 10.25 -3.94 7.69
C ASP A 12 9.23 -3.47 6.64
N PRO A 13 8.13 -2.82 7.07
CA PRO A 13 7.04 -2.49 6.17
C PRO A 13 7.41 -1.35 5.22
N VAL A 14 8.37 -0.52 5.62
CA VAL A 14 8.91 0.57 4.79
C VAL A 14 9.71 0.02 3.61
N GLY A 15 10.51 -1.03 3.84
CA GLY A 15 11.21 -1.79 2.81
C GLY A 15 10.25 -2.38 1.78
N CYS A 16 9.16 -3.00 2.24
CA CYS A 16 8.10 -3.51 1.36
C CYS A 16 7.47 -2.40 0.51
N ARG A 17 7.20 -1.23 1.11
CA ARG A 17 6.68 -0.07 0.37
C ARG A 17 7.63 0.39 -0.73
N TYR A 18 8.91 0.60 -0.41
CA TYR A 18 9.89 1.06 -1.40
C TYR A 18 10.10 0.04 -2.52
N LEU A 19 10.03 -1.25 -2.20
CA LEU A 19 10.08 -2.29 -3.22
C LEU A 19 8.87 -2.21 -4.15
N GLY A 20 7.65 -2.06 -3.60
CA GLY A 20 6.44 -1.85 -4.39
C GLY A 20 6.53 -0.63 -5.31
N VAL A 21 6.97 0.52 -4.78
CA VAL A 21 7.18 1.74 -5.58
C VAL A 21 8.23 1.53 -6.67
N ALA A 22 9.31 0.80 -6.40
CA ALA A 22 10.32 0.51 -7.41
C ALA A 22 9.78 -0.32 -8.58
N TYR A 23 8.84 -1.25 -8.31
CA TYR A 23 8.12 -1.98 -9.35
C TYR A 23 7.11 -1.10 -10.12
N LEU A 24 6.53 -0.08 -9.47
CA LEU A 24 5.64 0.88 -10.13
C LEU A 24 6.38 1.86 -11.03
N GLU A 25 7.55 2.34 -10.61
CA GLU A 25 8.34 3.29 -11.40
C GLU A 25 9.20 2.63 -12.48
N GLY A 26 9.25 1.28 -12.53
CA GLY A 26 10.08 0.56 -13.50
C GLY A 26 11.59 0.84 -13.35
N ARG A 27 12.04 1.35 -12.20
CA ARG A 27 13.47 1.67 -11.96
C ARG A 27 14.29 0.40 -11.75
N GLY A 28 14.60 -0.29 -12.85
CA GLY A 28 15.50 -1.44 -12.89
C GLY A 28 14.88 -2.79 -12.53
N LEU A 29 13.56 -2.91 -12.58
CA LEU A 29 12.81 -4.17 -12.51
C LEU A 29 11.84 -4.26 -13.69
N PRO A 30 11.50 -5.46 -14.18
CA PRO A 30 10.44 -5.60 -15.18
C PRO A 30 9.17 -4.92 -14.65
N GLU A 31 8.61 -3.98 -15.42
CA GLU A 31 7.36 -3.30 -15.08
C GLU A 31 6.32 -4.34 -14.67
N GLY A 32 5.91 -4.27 -13.40
CA GLY A 32 5.13 -5.30 -12.77
C GLY A 32 4.22 -4.66 -11.74
N THR A 33 3.25 -3.88 -12.21
CA THR A 33 2.24 -3.24 -11.37
C THR A 33 1.47 -4.25 -10.52
N ALA A 34 1.29 -5.48 -11.02
CA ALA A 34 0.79 -6.61 -10.24
C ALA A 34 1.74 -7.03 -9.10
N ALA A 35 3.06 -7.11 -9.38
CA ALA A 35 4.05 -7.42 -8.36
C ALA A 35 4.15 -6.29 -7.32
N ALA A 36 4.05 -5.03 -7.74
CA ALA A 36 4.00 -3.89 -6.83
C ALA A 36 2.84 -4.00 -5.83
N ALA A 37 1.66 -4.41 -6.29
CA ALA A 37 0.49 -4.59 -5.42
C ALA A 37 0.76 -5.63 -4.32
N VAL A 38 1.43 -6.74 -4.63
CA VAL A 38 1.79 -7.77 -3.64
C VAL A 38 2.71 -7.19 -2.55
N TRP A 39 3.74 -6.43 -2.93
CA TRP A 39 4.66 -5.83 -1.96
C TRP A 39 4.00 -4.72 -1.12
N LEU A 40 3.11 -3.94 -1.72
CA LEU A 40 2.34 -2.92 -1.00
C LEU A 40 1.30 -3.54 -0.05
N GLU A 41 0.72 -4.69 -0.41
CA GLU A 41 -0.16 -5.46 0.48
C GLU A 41 0.58 -5.98 1.70
N MET A 42 1.81 -6.48 1.51
CA MET A 42 2.71 -6.83 2.61
C MET A 42 2.99 -5.62 3.52
N ALA A 43 3.38 -4.47 2.95
CA ALA A 43 3.63 -3.23 3.69
C ALA A 43 2.40 -2.82 4.51
N CYS A 44 1.22 -2.84 3.90
CA CYS A 44 -0.04 -2.51 4.55
C CYS A 44 -0.39 -3.47 5.69
N THR A 45 -0.15 -4.76 5.49
CA THR A 45 -0.39 -5.81 6.49
C THR A 45 0.52 -5.66 7.70
N HIS A 46 1.77 -5.26 7.47
CA HIS A 46 2.76 -4.97 8.52
C HIS A 46 2.60 -3.58 9.15
N GLY A 47 1.60 -2.80 8.72
CA GLY A 47 1.19 -1.56 9.37
C GLY A 47 1.74 -0.27 8.78
N ASP A 48 2.33 -0.29 7.57
CA ASP A 48 2.70 0.93 6.87
C ASP A 48 1.46 1.53 6.17
N GLY A 49 0.91 2.58 6.80
CA GLY A 49 -0.21 3.36 6.26
C GLY A 49 0.04 3.90 4.84
N PRO A 50 1.24 4.44 4.53
CA PRO A 50 1.56 4.88 3.17
C PRO A 50 1.47 3.75 2.13
N GLY A 51 1.86 2.53 2.48
CA GLY A 51 1.76 1.33 1.65
C GLY A 51 0.32 0.93 1.40
N CYS A 52 -0.54 0.96 2.44
CA CYS A 52 -1.98 0.77 2.29
C CYS A 52 -2.59 1.80 1.32
N ARG A 53 -2.22 3.08 1.44
CA ARG A 53 -2.71 4.14 0.55
C ARG A 53 -2.26 3.94 -0.90
N LEU A 54 -1.02 3.53 -1.12
CA LEU A 54 -0.52 3.24 -2.46
C LEU A 54 -1.25 2.03 -3.08
N LEU A 55 -1.48 0.97 -2.31
CA LEU A 55 -2.28 -0.17 -2.77
C LEU A 55 -3.71 0.23 -3.12
N ALA A 56 -4.33 1.10 -2.30
CA ALA A 56 -5.64 1.66 -2.59
C ALA A 56 -5.66 2.40 -3.93
N GLY A 57 -4.61 3.18 -4.22
CA GLY A 57 -4.45 3.85 -5.51
C GLY A 57 -4.38 2.87 -6.68
N LEU A 58 -3.71 1.73 -6.53
CA LEU A 58 -3.64 0.70 -7.56
C LEU A 58 -5.01 0.06 -7.84
N HIS A 59 -5.78 -0.25 -6.78
CA HIS A 59 -7.14 -0.75 -6.93
C HIS A 59 -8.10 0.30 -7.50
N ALA A 60 -7.97 1.57 -7.14
CA ALA A 60 -8.80 2.64 -7.69
C ALA A 60 -8.50 2.90 -9.18
N ALA A 61 -7.22 2.82 -9.56
CA ALA A 61 -6.78 3.02 -10.94
C ALA A 61 -6.99 1.78 -11.83
N GLY A 62 -7.04 0.58 -11.23
CA GLY A 62 -7.04 -0.69 -11.98
C GLY A 62 -5.68 -1.01 -12.61
N THR A 63 -4.59 -0.50 -12.02
CA THR A 63 -3.23 -0.60 -12.57
C THR A 63 -2.53 -1.83 -11.99
N GLY A 64 -2.42 -2.90 -12.78
CA GLY A 64 -1.78 -4.16 -12.36
C GLY A 64 -2.62 -5.04 -11.45
N VAL A 65 -3.74 -4.53 -10.96
CA VAL A 65 -4.79 -5.26 -10.24
C VAL A 65 -6.14 -4.88 -10.84
N PRO A 66 -7.16 -5.77 -10.77
CA PRO A 66 -8.50 -5.40 -11.17
C PRO A 66 -8.99 -4.18 -10.38
N ARG A 67 -9.63 -3.25 -11.10
CA ARG A 67 -10.19 -2.05 -10.50
C ARG A 67 -11.24 -2.44 -9.47
N ASP A 68 -11.06 -1.98 -8.25
CA ASP A 68 -11.98 -2.20 -7.14
C ASP A 68 -12.00 -0.97 -6.23
N ASP A 69 -12.95 -0.08 -6.52
CA ASP A 69 -13.14 1.15 -5.74
C ASP A 69 -13.62 0.87 -4.30
N ALA A 70 -14.25 -0.28 -4.03
CA ALA A 70 -14.66 -0.65 -2.68
C ALA A 70 -13.45 -1.08 -1.84
N ARG A 71 -12.61 -1.95 -2.40
CA ARG A 71 -11.33 -2.36 -1.79
C ARG A 71 -10.39 -1.17 -1.59
N ALA A 72 -10.33 -0.24 -2.55
CA ALA A 72 -9.55 0.98 -2.41
C ALA A 72 -9.97 1.83 -1.21
N LYS A 73 -11.28 2.01 -0.99
CA LYS A 73 -11.79 2.76 0.18
C LYS A 73 -11.47 2.07 1.51
N GLU A 74 -11.60 0.74 1.56
CA GLU A 74 -11.24 -0.04 2.76
C GLU A 74 -9.75 0.10 3.09
N LEU A 75 -8.89 0.02 2.06
CA LEU A 75 -7.44 0.19 2.21
C LEU A 75 -7.06 1.62 2.64
N LEU A 76 -7.76 2.65 2.14
CA LEU A 76 -7.60 4.04 2.58
C LEU A 76 -8.02 4.24 4.04
N ALA A 77 -9.12 3.63 4.47
CA ALA A 77 -9.53 3.66 5.88
C ALA A 77 -8.45 3.02 6.77
N ARG A 78 -7.96 1.84 6.39
CA ARG A 78 -6.85 1.17 7.09
C ARG A 78 -5.58 2.02 7.10
N ALA A 79 -5.25 2.67 5.98
CA ALA A 79 -4.10 3.57 5.91
C ALA A 79 -4.19 4.71 6.93
N CYS A 80 -5.37 5.30 7.08
CA CYS A 80 -5.65 6.33 8.08
C CYS A 80 -5.48 5.78 9.51
N GLU A 81 -6.04 4.62 9.82
CA GLU A 81 -5.89 3.96 11.13
C GLU A 81 -4.43 3.63 11.46
N LYS A 82 -3.61 3.34 10.43
CA LYS A 82 -2.18 3.08 10.54
C LYS A 82 -1.33 4.36 10.56
N GLY A 83 -1.94 5.54 10.63
CA GLY A 83 -1.24 6.81 10.81
C GLY A 83 -0.78 7.50 9.51
N ASP A 84 -1.38 7.19 8.35
CA ASP A 84 -1.20 8.01 7.14
C ASP A 84 -2.26 9.12 7.11
N PRO A 85 -1.91 10.38 7.47
CA PRO A 85 -2.87 11.48 7.52
C PRO A 85 -3.39 11.88 6.13
N THR A 86 -2.62 11.58 5.07
CA THR A 86 -3.02 11.82 3.68
C THR A 86 -4.17 10.89 3.28
N ALA A 87 -4.19 9.66 3.81
CA ALA A 87 -5.27 8.72 3.59
C ALA A 87 -6.54 9.12 4.35
N CYS A 88 -6.42 9.75 5.52
CA CYS A 88 -7.58 10.19 6.31
C CYS A 88 -8.46 11.20 5.58
N SER A 89 -7.89 12.06 4.74
CA SER A 89 -8.67 13.02 3.93
C SER A 89 -9.28 12.40 2.68
N ALA A 90 -8.71 11.29 2.19
CA ALA A 90 -9.18 10.55 1.02
C ALA A 90 -10.11 9.38 1.37
N ALA A 91 -10.06 8.87 2.59
CA ALA A 91 -10.93 7.83 3.11
C ALA A 91 -12.33 8.41 3.41
N PRO A 92 -13.42 7.68 3.14
CA PRO A 92 -14.68 7.99 3.82
C PRO A 92 -14.43 7.90 5.33
N ALA A 93 -14.98 8.83 6.11
CA ALA A 93 -14.79 8.90 7.55
C ALA A 93 -14.83 7.48 8.16
N PRO A 94 -13.78 7.02 8.86
CA PRO A 94 -13.78 5.68 9.41
C PRO A 94 -15.02 5.52 10.28
N PRO A 95 -15.73 4.37 10.24
CA PRO A 95 -16.73 4.09 11.26
C PRO A 95 -16.01 4.26 12.59
N ALA A 96 -16.51 5.16 13.45
CA ALA A 96 -15.81 5.56 14.68
C ALA A 96 -15.34 4.31 15.43
N VAL A 97 -14.07 3.94 15.26
CA VAL A 97 -13.49 2.80 15.96
C VAL A 97 -13.15 3.37 17.33
N PRO A 98 -13.83 2.94 18.40
CA PRO A 98 -13.48 3.41 19.73
C PRO A 98 -12.07 2.91 20.03
N VAL A 99 -11.11 3.83 20.01
CA VAL A 99 -9.79 3.61 20.57
C VAL A 99 -10.02 3.33 22.05
N LYS A 100 -9.81 2.07 22.45
CA LYS A 100 -9.98 1.61 23.83
C LYS A 100 -8.80 2.04 24.70
#